data_AF-A0A167HHZ8-F1
#
_entry.id   AF-A0A167HHZ8-F1
#
_cell.length_a   1.000
_cell.length_b   1.000
_cell.length_c   1.000
_cell.angle_alpha   90.00
_cell.angle_beta   90.00
_cell.angle_gamma   90.00
#
_symmetry.space_group_name_H-M   'P 1'
#
loop_
_entity.id
_entity.type
_entity.pdbx_description
1 polymer ?
#
loop_
_entity_poly.entity_id
_entity_poly.type
_entity_poly.pdbx_seq_one_letter_code
_entity_poly.pdbx_strand_id
1 'polypeptide(L)'
;MMLRNVMVLLIAVSLASCGAKKNVATTENTTVATEIKEVETGTNPTIAYKSLGNGVASIQLELFENDLFIFELTSIPQPEDGGDAIKISEKGTFTSEGNLKTLKFRNPKFSLSALFDATYGGSNEFKVIDDRTVRINTDKKTIMIWGVACERL
;
A
#
# COMPACT_ATOMS: atom_id res chain seq x y z
N MET A 1 -22.94 -35.26 -51.38
CA MET A 1 -22.26 -34.48 -50.32
C MET A 1 -21.92 -35.46 -49.21
N MET A 2 -20.63 -35.71 -49.01
CA MET A 2 -20.09 -36.75 -48.14
C MET A 2 -20.12 -36.35 -46.66
N LEU A 3 -20.44 -37.35 -45.83
CA LEU A 3 -19.81 -37.78 -44.59
C LEU A 3 -19.53 -36.75 -43.46
N ARG A 4 -20.06 -37.05 -42.27
CA ARG A 4 -19.24 -37.18 -41.04
C ARG A 4 -20.00 -37.88 -39.91
N ASN A 5 -19.65 -39.14 -39.69
CA ASN A 5 -19.74 -39.77 -38.37
C ASN A 5 -18.62 -39.19 -37.50
N VAL A 6 -18.93 -38.65 -36.31
CA VAL A 6 -18.03 -38.69 -35.15
C VAL A 6 -18.86 -38.82 -33.88
N MET A 7 -18.67 -39.96 -33.23
CA MET A 7 -19.11 -40.38 -31.92
C MET A 7 -18.11 -39.86 -30.86
N VAL A 8 -18.47 -39.93 -29.56
CA VAL A 8 -17.56 -39.89 -28.39
C VAL A 8 -17.29 -38.45 -27.86
N LEU A 9 -17.33 -38.07 -26.57
CA LEU A 9 -17.18 -38.78 -25.28
C LEU A 9 -17.89 -37.98 -24.16
N LEU A 10 -18.63 -38.67 -23.29
CA LEU A 10 -19.01 -38.20 -21.95
C LEU A 10 -17.76 -38.18 -21.06
N ILE A 11 -17.39 -37.03 -20.51
CA ILE A 11 -16.40 -36.95 -19.43
C ILE A 11 -17.15 -36.71 -18.12
N ALA A 12 -17.37 -37.80 -17.39
CA ALA A 12 -17.71 -37.78 -15.98
C ALA A 12 -16.43 -37.50 -15.19
N VAL A 13 -16.33 -36.34 -14.53
CA VAL A 13 -15.29 -36.09 -13.54
C VAL A 13 -15.83 -36.50 -12.17
N SER A 14 -15.40 -37.66 -11.72
CA SER A 14 -15.59 -38.15 -10.36
C SER A 14 -14.82 -37.28 -9.37
N LEU A 15 -15.53 -36.56 -8.49
CA LEU A 15 -14.95 -35.97 -7.30
C LEU A 15 -14.67 -37.08 -6.28
N ALA A 16 -13.44 -37.58 -6.26
CA ALA A 16 -12.92 -38.35 -5.14
C ALA A 16 -12.65 -37.40 -3.96
N SER A 17 -13.68 -37.10 -3.17
CA SER A 17 -13.50 -36.52 -1.84
C SER A 17 -13.34 -37.65 -0.84
N CYS A 18 -12.09 -38.08 -0.63
CA CYS A 18 -11.71 -38.89 0.50
C CYS A 18 -11.73 -38.00 1.76
N GLY A 19 -12.57 -38.40 2.72
CA GLY A 19 -12.69 -37.75 4.01
C GLY A 19 -11.49 -37.96 4.91
N ALA A 20 -11.25 -36.98 5.78
CA ALA A 20 -10.52 -37.17 7.02
C ALA A 20 -11.38 -36.63 8.17
N LYS A 21 -11.56 -37.51 9.16
CA LYS A 21 -12.43 -37.39 10.33
C LYS A 21 -12.03 -36.21 11.23
N LYS A 22 -13.02 -35.42 11.64
CA LYS A 22 -12.94 -34.48 12.77
C LYS A 22 -12.90 -35.28 14.08
N ASN A 23 -11.88 -35.03 14.89
CA ASN A 23 -11.95 -35.23 16.35
C ASN A 23 -11.99 -33.84 17.01
N VAL A 24 -13.07 -33.63 17.76
CA VAL A 24 -13.31 -32.59 18.78
C VAL A 24 -12.79 -33.20 20.10
N ALA A 25 -12.18 -32.55 21.09
CA ALA A 25 -11.77 -31.19 21.43
C ALA A 25 -10.61 -31.32 22.43
N THR A 26 -9.86 -30.23 22.68
CA THR A 26 -9.60 -29.77 24.06
C THR A 26 -9.32 -28.28 23.99
N THR A 27 -10.14 -27.54 24.73
CA THR A 27 -9.99 -26.14 25.09
C THR A 27 -8.67 -25.95 25.83
N GLU A 28 -7.76 -25.19 25.23
CA GLU A 28 -6.79 -24.42 26.00
C GLU A 28 -7.02 -22.95 25.68
N ASN A 29 -7.40 -22.22 26.73
CA ASN A 29 -7.49 -20.77 26.74
C ASN A 29 -6.07 -20.21 26.55
N THR A 30 -5.62 -20.13 25.31
CA THR A 30 -4.46 -19.33 24.95
C THR A 30 -5.02 -18.08 24.30
N THR A 31 -5.07 -17.00 25.09
CA THR A 31 -5.15 -15.64 24.57
C THR A 31 -4.03 -15.47 23.56
N VAL A 32 -4.34 -15.67 22.28
CA VAL A 32 -3.48 -15.25 21.18
C VAL A 32 -3.55 -13.73 21.16
N ALA A 33 -2.79 -13.11 22.06
CA ALA A 33 -2.27 -11.78 21.81
C ALA A 33 -1.59 -11.90 20.44
N THR A 34 -2.25 -11.36 19.42
CA THR A 34 -1.65 -11.23 18.11
C THR A 34 -0.53 -10.23 18.30
N GLU A 35 0.66 -10.72 18.65
CA GLU A 35 1.88 -9.93 18.61
C GLU A 35 1.98 -9.41 17.18
N ILE A 36 1.75 -8.11 17.06
CA ILE A 36 1.91 -7.40 15.82
C ILE A 36 3.43 -7.38 15.60
N LYS A 37 3.96 -8.42 14.94
CA LYS A 37 5.38 -8.45 14.55
C LYS A 37 5.65 -7.14 13.81
N GLU A 38 6.51 -6.33 14.42
CA GLU A 38 7.02 -5.12 13.82
C GLU A 38 7.65 -5.53 12.49
N VAL A 39 7.07 -5.05 11.40
CA VAL A 39 7.53 -5.44 10.09
C VAL A 39 8.84 -4.71 9.85
N GLU A 40 9.95 -5.43 9.95
CA GLU A 40 11.29 -4.91 9.68
C GLU A 40 11.36 -4.54 8.18
N THR A 41 11.34 -3.24 7.93
CA THR A 41 11.66 -2.66 6.63
C THR A 41 13.12 -2.94 6.35
N GLY A 42 13.45 -3.38 5.13
CA GLY A 42 14.84 -3.60 4.73
C GLY A 42 15.70 -2.35 4.93
N THR A 43 17.03 -2.48 4.92
CA THR A 43 17.93 -1.37 5.23
C THR A 43 18.03 -0.31 4.12
N ASN A 44 17.68 -0.65 2.87
CA ASN A 44 17.81 0.24 1.72
C ASN A 44 16.50 0.32 0.93
N PRO A 45 15.92 1.52 0.74
CA PRO A 45 14.76 1.69 -0.13
C PRO A 45 15.16 1.57 -1.61
N THR A 46 14.30 0.91 -2.39
CA THR A 46 14.41 0.83 -3.86
C THR A 46 13.98 2.11 -4.57
N ILE A 47 13.03 2.82 -3.95
CA ILE A 47 12.47 4.08 -4.42
C ILE A 47 12.25 4.94 -3.19
N ALA A 48 12.76 6.16 -3.22
CA ALA A 48 12.54 7.15 -2.18
C ALA A 48 12.07 8.45 -2.81
N TYR A 49 10.99 9.01 -2.30
CA TYR A 49 10.56 10.38 -2.57
C TYR A 49 10.77 11.23 -1.33
N LYS A 50 11.41 12.39 -1.48
CA LYS A 50 11.63 13.33 -0.37
C LYS A 50 11.27 14.75 -0.78
N SER A 51 10.61 15.47 0.13
CA SER A 51 10.40 16.90 -0.04
C SER A 51 11.75 17.63 -0.01
N LEU A 52 11.97 18.56 -0.93
CA LEU A 52 13.06 19.52 -0.80
C LEU A 52 12.69 20.65 0.16
N GLY A 53 13.67 21.47 0.56
CA GLY A 53 13.43 22.59 1.47
C GLY A 53 12.31 23.51 0.96
N ASN A 54 11.18 23.53 1.68
CA ASN A 54 9.96 24.24 1.27
C ASN A 54 9.37 25.14 2.38
N GLY A 55 9.92 25.09 3.61
CA GLY A 55 9.45 25.92 4.73
C GLY A 55 8.12 25.49 5.38
N VAL A 56 7.46 24.47 4.84
CA VAL A 56 6.14 24.01 5.29
C VAL A 56 6.21 22.62 5.94
N ALA A 57 6.92 21.66 5.34
CA ALA A 57 6.98 20.29 5.83
C ALA A 57 8.22 19.53 5.37
N SER A 58 8.60 18.51 6.14
CA SER A 58 9.46 17.42 5.71
C SER A 58 8.59 16.20 5.41
N ILE A 59 8.65 15.67 4.19
CA ILE A 59 7.87 14.51 3.74
C ILE A 59 8.82 13.49 3.12
N GLN A 60 8.62 12.22 3.46
CA GLN A 60 9.39 11.10 2.95
C GLN A 60 8.48 9.91 2.69
N LEU A 61 8.66 9.29 1.52
CA LEU A 61 8.00 8.05 1.14
C LEU A 61 9.06 7.08 0.61
N GLU A 62 9.22 5.94 1.26
CA GLU A 62 10.24 4.96 0.94
C GLU A 62 9.62 3.59 0.68
N LEU A 63 9.97 2.99 -0.46
CA LEU A 63 9.49 1.68 -0.88
C LEU A 63 10.66 0.69 -0.87
N PHE A 64 10.48 -0.43 -0.19
CA PHE A 64 11.51 -1.45 0.04
C PHE A 64 11.30 -2.68 -0.85
N GLU A 65 12.35 -3.48 -1.05
CA GLU A 65 12.31 -4.69 -1.90
C GLU A 65 11.31 -5.75 -1.39
N ASN A 66 10.98 -5.73 -0.10
CA ASN A 66 10.06 -6.68 0.52
C ASN A 66 8.59 -6.23 0.46
N ASP A 67 8.23 -5.41 -0.52
CA ASP A 67 6.88 -4.88 -0.76
C ASP A 67 6.31 -4.08 0.43
N LEU A 68 7.18 -3.50 1.26
CA LEU A 68 6.82 -2.61 2.35
C LEU A 68 7.12 -1.17 2.00
N PHE A 69 6.41 -0.25 2.64
CA PHE A 69 6.77 1.16 2.58
C PHE A 69 6.73 1.82 3.96
N ILE A 70 7.51 2.89 4.09
CA ILE A 70 7.43 3.86 5.18
C ILE A 70 6.98 5.20 4.60
N PHE A 71 6.04 5.85 5.27
CA PHE A 71 5.62 7.22 4.98
C PHE A 71 5.81 8.08 6.23
N GLU A 72 6.54 9.17 6.10
CA GLU A 72 6.78 10.13 7.17
C GLU A 72 6.42 11.54 6.71
N LEU A 73 5.74 12.28 7.58
CA LEU A 73 5.47 13.70 7.38
C LEU A 73 5.64 14.41 8.71
N THR A 74 6.41 15.49 8.71
CA THR A 74 6.53 16.42 9.82
C THR A 74 6.26 17.83 9.31
N SER A 75 5.20 18.48 9.78
CA SER A 75 4.97 19.89 9.46
C SER A 75 5.92 20.79 10.24
N ILE A 76 6.19 21.97 9.69
CA ILE A 76 6.90 23.05 10.35
C ILE A 76 5.84 23.97 10.96
N PRO A 77 5.79 24.15 12.29
CA PRO A 77 4.85 25.06 12.93
C PRO A 77 4.97 26.47 12.35
N GLN A 78 3.86 27.06 11.93
CA GLN A 78 3.85 28.46 11.53
C GLN A 78 3.54 29.35 12.75
N PRO A 79 4.16 30.55 12.86
CA PRO A 79 3.94 31.46 13.99
C PRO A 79 2.45 31.79 14.25
N GLU A 80 1.66 31.86 13.18
CA GLU A 80 0.24 32.16 13.19
C GLU A 80 -0.66 31.01 13.68
N ASP A 81 -0.20 29.76 13.56
CA ASP A 81 -1.03 28.58 13.84
C ASP A 81 -1.11 28.27 15.34
N GLY A 82 -0.16 28.80 16.14
CA GLY A 82 -0.09 28.61 17.60
C GLY A 82 -0.02 27.15 18.06
N GLY A 83 0.14 26.20 17.13
CA GLY A 83 0.02 24.77 17.34
C GLY A 83 1.35 24.03 17.17
N ASP A 84 1.38 22.79 17.66
CA ASP A 84 2.52 21.90 17.52
C ASP A 84 2.66 21.34 16.10
N ALA A 85 3.87 20.87 15.78
CA ALA A 85 4.15 20.17 14.54
C ALA A 85 3.28 18.92 14.40
N ILE A 86 2.62 18.77 13.26
CA ILE A 86 1.94 17.54 12.88
C ILE A 86 3.01 16.52 12.53
N LYS A 87 2.99 15.37 13.22
CA LYS A 87 3.90 14.25 12.97
C LYS A 87 3.11 13.02 12.57
N ILE A 88 3.42 12.49 11.40
CA ILE A 88 2.87 11.27 10.84
C ILE A 88 4.04 10.33 10.55
N SER A 89 3.93 9.10 11.02
CA SER A 89 4.80 8.00 10.62
C SER A 89 3.92 6.77 10.47
N GLU A 90 3.77 6.31 9.23
CA GLU A 90 2.96 5.14 8.89
C GLU A 90 3.78 4.14 8.10
N LYS A 91 3.38 2.87 8.25
CA LYS A 91 3.91 1.76 7.48
C LYS A 91 2.79 1.07 6.73
N GLY A 92 3.13 0.42 5.63
CA GLY A 92 2.17 -0.37 4.89
C GLY A 92 2.84 -1.32 3.91
N THR A 93 2.01 -1.94 3.10
CA THR A 93 2.43 -2.83 2.01
C THR A 93 2.10 -2.17 0.68
N PHE A 94 2.84 -2.48 -0.38
CA PHE A 94 2.47 -2.09 -1.72
C PHE A 94 2.44 -3.29 -2.68
N THR A 95 1.72 -3.14 -3.79
CA THR A 95 1.82 -4.05 -4.94
C THR A 95 2.33 -3.30 -6.16
N SER A 96 2.98 -4.02 -7.07
CA SER A 96 3.64 -3.47 -8.25
C SER A 96 2.96 -3.90 -9.55
N GLU A 97 2.68 -2.93 -10.42
CA GLU A 97 2.28 -3.13 -11.81
C GLU A 97 3.13 -2.20 -12.70
N GLY A 98 4.33 -2.67 -13.07
CA GLY A 98 5.35 -1.83 -13.70
C GLY A 98 5.72 -0.62 -12.83
N ASN A 99 5.53 0.58 -13.38
CA ASN A 99 5.77 1.86 -12.72
C ASN A 99 4.63 2.28 -11.77
N LEU A 100 3.51 1.55 -11.74
CA LEU A 100 2.43 1.83 -10.81
C LEU A 100 2.63 1.04 -9.52
N LYS A 101 2.64 1.74 -8.38
CA LYS A 101 2.68 1.12 -7.05
C LYS A 101 1.36 1.42 -6.34
N THR A 102 0.68 0.39 -5.85
CA THR A 102 -0.56 0.55 -5.07
C THR A 102 -0.22 0.37 -3.59
N LEU A 103 -0.19 1.48 -2.85
CA LEU A 103 0.19 1.56 -1.45
C LEU A 103 -1.05 1.38 -0.59
N LYS A 104 -1.00 0.44 0.35
CA LYS A 104 -2.06 0.17 1.31
C LYS A 104 -1.58 0.47 2.73
N PHE A 105 -2.09 1.54 3.32
CA PHE A 105 -1.82 1.95 4.69
C PHE A 105 -2.53 1.03 5.68
N ARG A 106 -1.87 0.72 6.80
CA ARG A 106 -2.40 -0.23 7.80
C ARG A 106 -3.48 0.37 8.68
N ASN A 107 -3.35 1.62 9.11
CA ASN A 107 -4.39 2.30 9.88
C ASN A 107 -4.14 3.82 9.88
N PRO A 108 -4.24 4.48 8.71
CA PRO A 108 -3.86 5.88 8.59
C PRO A 108 -4.73 6.75 9.49
N LYS A 109 -4.10 7.56 10.34
CA LYS A 109 -4.79 8.56 11.18
C LYS A 109 -5.00 9.90 10.47
N PHE A 110 -4.99 9.88 9.15
CA PHE A 110 -5.13 11.03 8.27
C PHE A 110 -5.97 10.67 7.06
N SER A 111 -6.45 11.69 6.34
CA SER A 111 -7.14 11.49 5.07
C SER A 111 -6.14 11.37 3.92
N LEU A 112 -6.19 10.25 3.19
CA LEU A 112 -5.41 10.09 1.96
C LEU A 112 -5.80 11.09 0.89
N SER A 113 -7.07 11.52 0.83
CA SER A 113 -7.49 12.53 -0.15
C SER A 113 -6.98 13.93 0.18
N ALA A 114 -6.62 14.20 1.44
CA ALA A 114 -6.00 15.45 1.84
C ALA A 114 -4.48 15.45 1.58
N LEU A 115 -3.81 14.30 1.70
CA LEU A 115 -2.40 14.17 1.34
C LEU A 115 -2.20 14.07 -0.17
N PHE A 116 -3.00 13.27 -0.86
CA PHE A 116 -2.93 13.05 -2.29
C PHE A 116 -4.09 13.79 -2.98
N ASP A 117 -4.05 15.12 -2.85
CA ASP A 117 -5.06 16.00 -3.40
C ASP A 117 -4.78 16.29 -4.88
N ALA A 118 -5.70 15.85 -5.74
CA ALA A 118 -5.60 15.99 -7.19
C ALA A 118 -5.59 17.45 -7.67
N THR A 119 -5.95 18.41 -6.82
CA THR A 119 -5.82 19.85 -7.09
C THR A 119 -4.36 20.27 -7.24
N TYR A 120 -3.46 19.62 -6.49
CA TYR A 120 -2.03 19.90 -6.54
C TYR A 120 -1.25 18.90 -7.39
N GLY A 121 -1.73 17.66 -7.49
CA GLY A 121 -1.08 16.60 -8.26
C GLY A 121 -1.07 16.86 -9.77
N GLY A 122 0.06 16.57 -10.41
CA GLY A 122 0.13 16.50 -11.86
C GLY A 122 -0.63 15.30 -12.43
N SER A 123 -0.91 15.35 -13.74
CA SER A 123 -1.64 14.28 -14.43
C SER A 123 -0.92 12.93 -14.28
N ASN A 124 -1.67 11.93 -13.81
CA ASN A 124 -1.22 10.55 -13.57
C ASN A 124 -0.06 10.41 -12.57
N GLU A 125 0.07 11.31 -11.60
CA GLU A 125 1.00 11.13 -10.48
C GLU A 125 0.49 10.13 -9.45
N PHE A 126 -0.79 10.24 -9.09
CA PHE A 126 -1.43 9.34 -8.16
C PHE A 126 -2.94 9.23 -8.40
N LYS A 127 -3.55 8.25 -7.75
CA LYS A 127 -4.99 8.06 -7.66
C LYS A 127 -5.33 7.49 -6.29
N VAL A 128 -6.10 8.22 -5.50
CA VAL A 128 -6.71 7.69 -4.28
C VAL A 128 -7.78 6.69 -4.68
N ILE A 129 -7.70 5.47 -4.16
CA ILE A 129 -8.63 4.37 -4.45
C ILE A 129 -9.70 4.30 -3.36
N ASP A 130 -9.26 4.35 -2.10
CA ASP A 130 -10.12 4.36 -0.91
C ASP A 130 -9.42 5.11 0.24
N ASP A 131 -10.00 5.05 1.44
CA ASP A 131 -9.51 5.74 2.64
C ASP A 131 -8.12 5.27 3.11
N ARG A 132 -7.64 4.14 2.60
CA ARG A 132 -6.37 3.50 3.01
C ARG A 132 -5.47 3.11 1.86
N THR A 133 -5.92 3.30 0.63
CA THR A 133 -5.22 2.83 -0.56
C THR A 133 -5.05 3.96 -1.56
N VAL A 134 -3.81 4.19 -1.97
CA VAL A 134 -3.44 5.13 -3.03
C VAL A 134 -2.55 4.43 -4.04
N ARG A 135 -2.76 4.69 -5.32
CA ARG A 135 -1.85 4.29 -6.38
C ARG A 135 -0.97 5.47 -6.75
N ILE A 136 0.33 5.26 -6.84
CA ILE A 136 1.30 6.27 -7.30
C ILE A 136 2.01 5.78 -8.55
N ASN A 137 2.47 6.71 -9.39
CA ASN A 137 3.29 6.44 -10.55
C ASN A 137 4.75 6.76 -10.27
N THR A 138 5.56 5.74 -10.09
CA THR A 138 6.98 5.88 -9.73
C THR A 138 7.88 6.25 -10.91
N ASP A 139 7.35 6.34 -12.13
CA ASP A 139 8.09 6.90 -13.28
C ASP A 139 8.27 8.42 -13.14
N LYS A 140 7.42 9.06 -12.33
CA LYS A 140 7.48 10.49 -12.10
C LYS A 140 8.68 10.83 -11.24
N LYS A 141 9.50 11.78 -11.72
CA LYS A 141 10.60 12.36 -10.93
C LYS A 141 10.11 13.11 -9.70
N THR A 142 8.89 13.63 -9.75
CA THR A 142 8.27 14.38 -8.67
C THR A 142 6.84 13.91 -8.50
N ILE A 143 6.40 13.75 -7.26
CA ILE A 143 4.99 13.57 -6.91
C ILE A 143 4.60 14.62 -5.88
N MET A 144 3.38 15.14 -5.99
CA MET A 144 2.87 16.09 -5.01
C MET A 144 2.24 15.35 -3.82
N ILE A 145 2.68 15.68 -2.61
CA ILE A 145 2.11 15.16 -1.37
C ILE A 145 1.84 16.35 -0.46
N TRP A 146 0.59 16.52 -0.06
CA TRP A 146 0.09 17.62 0.76
C TRP A 146 0.45 18.99 0.18
N GLY A 147 0.34 19.13 -1.15
CA GLY A 147 0.73 20.34 -1.88
C GLY A 147 2.24 20.59 -1.98
N VAL A 148 3.08 19.70 -1.43
CA VAL A 148 4.54 19.80 -1.46
C VAL A 148 5.13 18.87 -2.52
N ALA A 149 6.02 19.40 -3.35
CA ALA A 149 6.77 18.62 -4.32
C ALA A 149 7.77 17.69 -3.63
N CYS A 150 7.61 16.38 -3.83
CA CYS A 150 8.53 15.36 -3.36
C CYS A 150 9.30 14.77 -4.54
N GLU A 151 10.62 14.92 -4.55
CA GLU A 151 11.48 14.43 -5.62
C GLU A 151 11.98 13.01 -5.36
N ARG A 152 12.08 12.22 -6.43
CA ARG A 152 12.66 10.88 -6.41
C ARG A 152 14.18 10.98 -6.30
N LEU A 153 14.74 10.26 -5.33
CA LEU A 153 16.19 10.11 -5.12
C LEU A 153 16.76 8.89 -5.85
#